data_AF-D7LX91-F1
#
_entry.id   AF-D7LX91-F1
#
_cell.length_a   1.000
_cell.length_b   1.000
_cell.length_c   1.000
_cell.angle_alpha   90.00
_cell.angle_beta   90.00
_cell.angle_gamma   90.00
#
_symmetry.space_group_name_H-M   'P 1'
#
loop_
_entity.id
_entity.type
_entity.pdbx_description
1 polymer ?
#
loop_
_entity_poly.entity_id
_entity_poly.type
_entity_poly.pdbx_seq_one_letter_code
_entity_poly.pdbx_strand_id
1 'polypeptide(L)'
;MESEEVSLPLIHEHPMIPWNDLRKGDCCGRLEAISDGYYCKRCDFFVHRECSESSEFIKHPSHSVHSLQLRSNSHNNYCNLCRKDITHLCYRCDICDFEVDLYCV
;
A
#
# COMPACT_ATOMS: atom_id res chain seq x y z
N MET A 1 -24.94 9.69 12.26
CA MET A 1 -24.20 8.41 12.25
C MET A 1 -22.76 8.80 12.00
N GLU A 2 -22.01 9.00 13.07
CA GLU A 2 -20.57 9.27 12.97
C GLU A 2 -19.92 7.97 12.49
N SER A 3 -19.52 7.92 11.22
CA SER A 3 -18.62 6.89 10.74
C SER A 3 -17.31 7.05 11.52
N GLU A 4 -16.95 6.06 12.34
CA GLU A 4 -15.69 6.04 13.07
C GLU A 4 -14.52 6.23 12.09
N GLU A 5 -13.71 7.26 12.33
CA GLU A 5 -12.47 7.47 11.59
C GLU A 5 -11.44 6.42 12.01
N VAL A 6 -10.76 5.84 11.02
CA VAL A 6 -9.74 4.81 11.21
C VAL A 6 -8.37 5.42 10.90
N SER A 7 -7.42 5.21 11.80
CA SER A 7 -6.03 5.66 11.62
C SER A 7 -5.19 4.51 11.05
N LEU A 8 -4.58 4.72 9.88
CA LEU A 8 -3.73 3.73 9.20
C LEU A 8 -2.32 4.32 8.94
N PRO A 9 -1.53 4.60 9.98
CA PRO A 9 -0.30 5.40 9.86
C PRO A 9 0.77 4.79 8.96
N LEU A 10 0.75 3.46 8.75
CA LEU A 10 1.66 2.76 7.83
C LEU A 10 1.32 2.99 6.35
N ILE A 11 0.07 3.37 6.07
CA ILE A 11 -0.50 3.46 4.73
C ILE A 11 -0.70 4.91 4.34
N HIS A 12 -1.26 5.71 5.26
CA HIS A 12 -1.64 7.09 5.02
C HIS A 12 -1.64 7.89 6.33
N GLU A 13 -1.19 9.14 6.26
CA GLU A 13 -0.99 9.99 7.45
C GLU A 13 -2.29 10.51 8.08
N HIS A 14 -3.34 10.66 7.28
CA HIS A 14 -4.62 11.20 7.75
C HIS A 14 -5.57 10.10 8.22
N PRO A 15 -6.45 10.40 9.20
CA PRO A 15 -7.60 9.55 9.48
C PRO A 15 -8.44 9.35 8.23
N MET A 16 -8.89 8.12 8.03
CA MET A 16 -9.67 7.69 6.88
C MET A 16 -11.06 7.26 7.34
N ILE A 17 -12.05 7.34 6.46
CA ILE A 17 -13.38 6.81 6.73
C ILE A 17 -13.57 5.47 6.02
N PRO A 18 -14.31 4.52 6.60
CA PRO A 18 -14.78 3.37 5.84
C PRO A 18 -15.52 3.84 4.59
N TRP A 19 -15.20 3.22 3.47
CA TRP A 19 -15.74 3.58 2.17
C TRP A 19 -16.21 2.32 1.48
N ASN A 20 -17.42 2.37 0.92
CA ASN A 20 -18.03 1.25 0.22
C ASN A 20 -18.55 1.67 -1.15
N ASP A 21 -17.63 1.99 -2.05
CA ASP A 21 -17.90 2.34 -3.44
C ASP A 21 -16.85 1.69 -4.33
N LEU A 22 -17.28 1.24 -5.51
CA LEU A 22 -16.45 0.47 -6.42
C LEU A 22 -15.38 1.38 -7.05
N ARG A 23 -14.19 1.43 -6.43
CA ARG A 23 -13.08 2.28 -6.87
C ARG A 23 -11.78 1.48 -6.96
N LYS A 24 -10.91 1.88 -7.88
CA LYS A 24 -9.55 1.36 -7.96
C LYS A 24 -8.74 1.86 -6.78
N GLY A 25 -8.09 0.95 -6.05
CA GLY A 25 -7.19 1.31 -4.95
C GLY A 25 -5.93 2.01 -5.43
N ASP A 26 -5.62 3.14 -4.78
CA ASP A 26 -4.36 3.85 -4.95
C ASP A 26 -3.22 3.11 -4.22
N CYS A 27 -3.53 2.16 -3.33
CA CYS A 27 -2.54 1.44 -2.53
C CYS A 27 -1.64 0.45 -3.30
N CYS A 28 -2.20 -0.37 -4.20
CA CYS A 28 -1.51 -1.56 -4.70
C CYS A 28 -1.41 -1.65 -6.22
N GLY A 29 -1.87 -0.64 -6.96
CA GLY A 29 -1.81 -0.63 -8.43
C GLY A 29 -2.65 -1.71 -9.12
N ARG A 30 -3.37 -2.56 -8.36
CA ARG A 30 -4.36 -3.51 -8.88
C ARG A 30 -5.39 -2.75 -9.71
N LEU A 31 -5.73 -3.28 -10.88
CA LEU A 31 -6.77 -2.71 -11.75
C LEU A 31 -8.18 -3.10 -11.33
N GLU A 32 -8.29 -3.91 -10.28
CA GLU A 32 -9.55 -4.33 -9.69
C GLU A 32 -10.12 -3.18 -8.88
N ALA A 33 -11.38 -2.85 -9.15
CA ALA A 33 -12.14 -1.99 -8.28
C ALA A 33 -12.72 -2.85 -7.17
N ILE A 34 -12.50 -2.44 -5.92
CA ILE A 34 -13.03 -3.12 -4.74
C ILE A 34 -13.92 -2.12 -4.01
N SER A 35 -15.06 -2.59 -3.49
CA SER A 35 -15.95 -1.72 -2.76
C SER A 35 -15.46 -1.48 -1.34
N ASP A 36 -14.94 -2.50 -0.64
CA ASP A 36 -14.54 -2.41 0.78
C ASP A 36 -13.13 -1.83 0.98
N GLY A 37 -13.05 -0.72 1.70
CA GLY A 37 -11.79 -0.07 2.01
C GLY A 37 -11.93 1.19 2.84
N TYR A 38 -10.89 2.01 2.79
CA TYR A 38 -10.76 3.24 3.54
C TYR A 38 -10.46 4.39 2.58
N TYR A 39 -11.14 5.51 2.78
CA TYR A 39 -11.00 6.69 1.95
C TYR A 39 -10.57 7.90 2.76
N CYS A 40 -9.52 8.58 2.29
CA CYS A 40 -9.13 9.87 2.80
C CYS A 40 -9.71 10.97 1.91
N LYS A 41 -10.72 11.67 2.42
CA LYS A 41 -11.33 12.81 1.71
C LYS A 41 -10.37 13.97 1.49
N ARG A 42 -9.37 14.16 2.36
CA ARG A 42 -8.39 15.26 2.25
C ARG A 42 -7.44 15.09 1.08
N CYS A 43 -7.03 13.85 0.83
CA CYS A 43 -6.04 13.52 -0.21
C CYS A 43 -6.66 12.88 -1.46
N ASP A 44 -7.97 12.65 -1.47
CA ASP A 44 -8.66 11.82 -2.47
C ASP A 44 -7.98 10.45 -2.67
N PHE A 45 -7.64 9.80 -1.57
CA PHE A 45 -6.84 8.56 -1.56
C PHE A 45 -7.67 7.38 -1.07
N PHE A 46 -7.79 6.33 -1.88
CA PHE A 46 -8.54 5.11 -1.56
C PHE A 46 -7.61 3.91 -1.37
N VAL A 47 -7.80 3.21 -0.25
CA VAL A 47 -7.05 2.03 0.14
C VAL A 47 -8.01 0.86 0.25
N HIS A 48 -7.73 -0.23 -0.47
CA HIS A 48 -8.46 -1.47 -0.29
C HIS A 48 -8.31 -1.98 1.14
N ARG A 49 -9.35 -2.59 1.70
CA ARG A 49 -9.26 -3.17 3.04
C ARG A 49 -8.10 -4.15 3.19
N GLU A 50 -7.90 -5.04 2.23
CA GLU A 50 -6.74 -5.97 2.21
C GLU A 50 -5.40 -5.23 2.23
N CYS A 51 -5.26 -4.12 1.49
CA CYS A 51 -4.05 -3.29 1.55
C CYS A 51 -3.81 -2.72 2.95
N SER A 52 -4.88 -2.33 3.66
CA SER A 52 -4.77 -1.76 5.01
C SER A 52 -4.32 -2.77 6.07
N GLU A 53 -4.54 -4.06 5.81
CA GLU A 53 -4.13 -5.18 6.66
C GLU A 53 -2.69 -5.65 6.36
N SER A 54 -1.98 -4.94 5.48
CA SER A 54 -0.57 -5.18 5.17
C SER A 54 0.30 -5.08 6.43
N SER A 55 1.21 -6.05 6.59
CA SER A 55 2.16 -6.04 7.69
C SER A 55 3.24 -4.98 7.48
N GLU A 56 3.75 -4.37 8.56
CA GLU A 56 4.85 -3.41 8.42
C GLU A 56 6.12 -4.04 7.82
N PHE A 57 6.37 -5.31 8.15
CA PHE A 57 7.53 -6.06 7.67
C PHE A 57 7.13 -7.39 7.06
N ILE A 58 7.76 -7.75 5.94
CA ILE A 58 7.57 -9.05 5.28
C ILE A 58 8.91 -9.70 4.94
N LYS A 59 8.88 -11.02 4.75
CA LYS A 59 9.93 -11.77 4.06
C LYS A 59 9.43 -12.18 2.69
N HIS A 60 10.00 -11.60 1.64
CA HIS A 60 9.59 -11.90 0.28
C HIS A 60 10.38 -13.12 -0.25
N PRO A 61 9.76 -14.11 -0.91
CA PRO A 61 10.47 -15.30 -1.43
C PRO A 61 11.63 -14.97 -2.38
N SER A 62 11.48 -13.92 -3.21
CA SER A 62 12.54 -13.45 -4.11
C SER A 62 13.64 -12.62 -3.42
N HIS A 63 13.47 -12.28 -2.14
CA HIS A 63 14.46 -11.56 -1.33
C HIS A 63 14.39 -12.05 0.13
N SER A 64 14.70 -13.33 0.36
CA SER A 64 14.48 -13.99 1.66
C SER A 64 15.53 -13.68 2.72
N VAL A 65 16.66 -13.09 2.32
CA VAL A 65 17.82 -12.82 3.20
C VAL A 65 17.52 -11.66 4.16
N HIS A 66 16.84 -10.61 3.69
CA HIS A 66 16.48 -9.44 4.49
C HIS A 66 14.96 -9.25 4.51
N SER A 67 14.45 -8.73 5.62
CA SER A 67 13.06 -8.28 5.67
C SER A 67 12.89 -7.00 4.86
N LEU A 68 11.71 -6.84 4.26
CA LEU A 68 11.29 -5.62 3.60
C LEU A 68 10.32 -4.87 4.50
N GLN A 69 10.45 -3.55 4.59
CA GLN A 69 9.56 -2.68 5.35
C GLN A 69 8.60 -1.95 4.40
N LEU A 70 7.33 -1.85 4.80
CA LEU A 70 6.33 -1.07 4.10
C LEU A 70 6.66 0.44 4.19
N ARG A 71 6.67 1.11 3.04
CA ARG A 71 7.00 2.52 2.89
C ARG A 71 5.99 3.19 1.94
N SER A 72 5.69 4.45 2.20
CA SER A 72 4.91 5.33 1.32
C SER A 72 5.76 6.07 0.28
N ASN A 73 7.06 5.75 0.22
CA ASN A 73 8.00 6.30 -0.72
C ASN A 73 8.87 5.21 -1.33
N SER A 74 9.06 5.28 -2.64
CA SER A 74 9.98 4.44 -3.39
C SER A 74 11.26 5.22 -3.68
N HIS A 75 12.42 4.57 -3.61
CA HIS A 75 13.68 5.13 -4.05
C HIS A 75 13.85 5.01 -5.57
N ASN A 76 13.50 3.85 -6.11
CA ASN A 76 13.73 3.54 -7.52
C ASN A 76 12.56 3.94 -8.42
N ASN A 77 11.42 4.28 -7.81
CA ASN A 77 10.13 4.55 -8.44
C ASN A 77 9.55 3.37 -9.24
N TYR A 78 10.15 2.18 -9.20
CA TYR A 78 9.66 0.99 -9.88
C TYR A 78 9.85 -0.29 -9.06
N CYS A 79 8.96 -1.26 -9.27
CA CYS A 79 9.02 -2.58 -8.65
C CYS A 79 10.11 -3.45 -9.31
N ASN A 80 11.01 -4.04 -8.51
CA ASN A 80 12.09 -4.90 -9.00
C ASN A 80 11.58 -6.18 -9.69
N LEU A 81 10.35 -6.61 -9.42
CA LEU A 81 9.76 -7.84 -9.96
C LEU A 81 8.99 -7.60 -11.27
N CYS A 82 8.00 -6.71 -11.26
CA CYS A 82 7.15 -6.47 -12.43
C CYS A 82 7.61 -5.30 -13.32
N ARG A 83 8.59 -4.51 -12.86
CA ARG A 83 9.14 -3.32 -13.55
C ARG A 83 8.13 -2.20 -13.82
N LYS A 84 6.97 -2.21 -13.14
CA LYS A 84 6.00 -1.11 -13.18
C LYS A 84 6.37 -0.04 -12.15
N ASP A 85 5.92 1.18 -12.41
CA ASP A 85 6.15 2.29 -11.50
C ASP A 85 5.40 2.10 -10.16
N ILE A 86 6.07 2.44 -9.07
CA ILE A 86 5.48 2.49 -7.72
C ILE A 86 4.95 3.90 -7.50
N THR A 87 3.64 4.03 -7.31
CA THR A 87 2.99 5.34 -7.16
C THR A 87 2.78 5.76 -5.71
N HIS A 88 2.53 4.82 -4.80
CA HIS A 88 2.15 5.14 -3.42
C HIS A 88 2.83 4.27 -2.38
N LEU A 89 2.61 2.95 -2.39
CA LEU A 89 3.13 2.05 -1.37
C LEU A 89 4.03 0.99 -1.99
N CYS A 90 5.11 0.68 -1.28
CA CYS A 90 6.00 -0.44 -1.60
C CYS A 90 6.64 -1.03 -0.36
N TYR A 91 7.06 -2.29 -0.48
CA TYR A 91 7.97 -2.90 0.46
C TYR A 91 9.40 -2.72 -0.01
N ARG A 92 10.24 -2.20 0.87
CA ARG A 92 11.63 -1.84 0.57
C ARG A 92 12.58 -2.49 1.57
N CYS A 93 13.73 -2.93 1.08
CA CYS A 93 14.86 -3.30 1.93
C CYS A 93 15.68 -2.04 2.29
N ASP A 94 16.05 -1.89 3.57
CA ASP A 94 16.95 -0.80 3.99
C ASP A 94 18.43 -1.12 3.77
N ILE A 95 18.76 -2.40 3.49
CA ILE A 95 20.14 -2.89 3.31
C ILE A 95 20.50 -3.01 1.82
N CYS A 96 19.54 -3.40 0.99
CA CYS A 96 19.70 -3.61 -0.44
C CYS A 96 18.79 -2.66 -1.22
N ASP A 97 19.11 -2.45 -2.49
CA ASP A 97 18.29 -1.64 -3.40
C ASP A 97 17.12 -2.46 -4.00
N PHE A 98 16.39 -3.16 -3.12
CA PHE A 98 15.28 -4.05 -3.48
C PHE A 98 13.95 -3.47 -2.98
N GLU A 99 13.05 -3.20 -3.93
CA GLU A 99 11.72 -2.65 -3.74
C GLU A 99 10.68 -3.45 -4.53
N VAL A 100 9.53 -3.70 -3.92
CA VAL A 100 8.39 -4.37 -4.57
C VAL A 100 7.11 -3.63 -4.25
N ASP A 101 6.26 -3.47 -5.27
CA ASP A 101 4.91 -2.96 -5.06
C ASP A 101 4.05 -3.96 -4.28
N LEU A 102 2.92 -3.51 -3.74
CA LEU A 102 1.97 -4.38 -3.01
C LEU A 102 1.28 -5.42 -3.89
N TYR A 103 1.39 -5.32 -5.22
CA TYR A 103 0.84 -6.33 -6.13
C TYR A 103 1.76 -7.54 -6.25
N CYS A 104 3.06 -7.35 -6.11
CA CYS A 104 4.09 -8.38 -6.24
C CYS A 104 4.51 -8.97 -4.88
N VAL A 105 3.80 -8.65 -3.80
CA VAL A 105 3.92 -9.30 -2.48
C VAL A 105 2.92 -10.43 -2.38
#